data_AF-A0ABD3BIF5-F1
#
_entry.id   AF-A0ABD3BIF5-F1
#
_cell.length_a   1.000
_cell.length_b   1.000
_cell.length_c   1.000
_cell.angle_alpha   90.00
_cell.angle_beta   90.00
_cell.angle_gamma   90.00
#
_symmetry.space_group_name_H-M   'P 1'
#
loop_
_entity.id
_entity.type
_entity.pdbx_description
1 polymer ?
#
loop_
_entity_poly.entity_id
_entity_poly.type
_entity_poly.pdbx_seq_one_letter_code
_entity_poly.pdbx_strand_id
1 'polypeptide(L)'
;MPAAQFTFINTTNIALEDPSLIGIRVRNASCCPIIRTTGLCIPNQIPCSNINEYIYWDNIHPTEIDNRATASRSYTALLPADAHPADIRRLVQQ
;
A
#
# COMPACT_ATOMS: atom_id res chain seq x y z
N MET A 1 -5.96 14.47 -25.20
CA MET A 1 -7.24 13.88 -24.74
C MET A 1 -8.05 14.98 -24.05
N PRO A 2 -8.89 15.73 -24.78
CA PRO A 2 -9.56 16.92 -24.22
C PRO A 2 -10.69 16.64 -23.22
N ALA A 3 -11.20 15.39 -23.15
CA ALA A 3 -12.30 14.99 -22.26
C ALA A 3 -11.86 13.96 -21.20
N ALA A 4 -10.56 13.78 -20.99
CA ALA A 4 -10.07 12.87 -19.96
C ALA A 4 -10.25 13.51 -18.58
N GLN A 5 -10.76 12.72 -17.64
CA GLN A 5 -10.86 13.10 -16.24
C GLN A 5 -9.72 12.46 -15.45
N PHE A 6 -9.21 13.18 -14.47
CA PHE A 6 -8.05 12.76 -13.70
C PHE A 6 -8.29 12.95 -12.20
N THR A 7 -7.67 12.07 -11.41
CA THR A 7 -7.47 12.29 -9.99
C THR A 7 -6.02 11.99 -9.61
N PHE A 8 -5.52 12.74 -8.65
CA PHE A 8 -4.25 12.49 -7.97
C PHE A 8 -4.52 11.70 -6.69
N ILE A 9 -3.79 10.59 -6.50
CA ILE A 9 -3.81 9.80 -5.27
C ILE A 9 -2.50 10.05 -4.51
N ASN A 10 -2.61 10.53 -3.28
CA ASN A 10 -1.46 10.84 -2.44
C ASN A 10 -0.98 9.61 -1.67
N THR A 11 -0.34 8.68 -2.39
CA THR A 11 0.15 7.42 -1.80
C THR A 11 1.19 7.66 -0.69
N THR A 12 1.95 8.75 -0.76
CA THR A 12 2.89 9.15 0.31
C THR A 12 2.15 9.48 1.60
N ASN A 13 1.11 10.30 1.55
CA ASN A 13 0.30 10.58 2.73
C ASN A 13 -0.39 9.32 3.24
N ILE A 14 -0.86 8.46 2.33
CA ILE A 14 -1.48 7.19 2.70
C ILE A 14 -0.52 6.31 3.52
N ALA A 15 0.74 6.20 3.07
CA ALA A 15 1.76 5.37 3.70
C ALA A 15 2.35 5.95 5.00
N LEU A 16 2.27 7.27 5.20
CA LEU A 16 2.79 7.95 6.40
C LEU A 16 1.86 7.88 7.61
N GLU A 17 0.58 7.57 7.42
CA GLU A 17 -0.36 7.36 8.52
C GLU A 17 0.08 6.20 9.43
N ASP A 18 -0.62 5.98 10.55
CA ASP A 18 -0.36 4.86 11.45
C ASP A 18 -1.17 3.58 11.09
N PRO A 19 -0.57 2.58 10.41
CA PRO A 19 -1.15 1.27 10.20
C PRO A 19 -1.46 0.41 11.43
N SER A 20 -1.12 0.84 12.65
CA SER A 20 -1.32 0.00 13.85
C SER A 20 -2.78 -0.42 14.03
N LEU A 21 -3.71 0.45 13.62
CA LEU A 21 -5.16 0.21 13.65
C LEU A 21 -5.61 -0.91 12.71
N ILE A 22 -4.85 -1.20 11.65
CA ILE A 22 -5.12 -2.32 10.72
C ILE A 22 -4.25 -3.54 11.01
N GLY A 23 -3.53 -3.57 12.14
CA GLY A 23 -2.77 -4.72 12.60
C GLY A 23 -1.31 -4.79 12.12
N ILE A 24 -0.87 -3.85 11.29
CA ILE A 24 0.52 -3.77 10.82
C ILE A 24 1.40 -3.18 11.94
N ARG A 25 2.52 -3.85 12.23
CA ARG A 25 3.46 -3.52 13.31
C ARG A 25 4.90 -3.37 12.84
N VAL A 26 5.27 -4.03 11.74
CA VAL A 26 6.63 -4.06 11.19
C VAL A 26 6.68 -3.28 9.88
N ARG A 27 7.45 -2.19 9.87
CA ARG A 27 7.55 -1.26 8.73
C ARG A 27 8.95 -1.18 8.11
N ASN A 28 9.95 -1.72 8.79
CA ASN A 28 11.37 -1.57 8.46
C ASN A 28 12.06 -2.89 8.14
N ALA A 29 11.29 -3.95 7.91
CA ALA A 29 11.79 -5.27 7.53
C ALA A 29 10.82 -5.95 6.56
N SER A 30 11.37 -6.81 5.71
CA SER A 30 10.61 -7.71 4.85
C SER A 30 10.08 -8.90 5.63
N CYS A 31 8.94 -9.44 5.22
CA CYS A 31 8.43 -10.70 5.78
C CYS A 31 9.28 -11.91 5.33
N CYS A 32 9.78 -11.93 4.09
CA CYS A 32 10.63 -13.01 3.59
C CYS A 32 12.13 -12.69 3.72
N PRO A 33 13.01 -13.71 3.77
CA PRO A 33 14.43 -13.54 3.52
C PRO A 33 14.69 -13.09 2.08
N ILE A 34 15.60 -12.12 1.89
CA ILE A 34 15.79 -11.45 0.60
C ILE A 34 17.18 -11.69 -0.02
N ILE A 35 17.22 -11.66 -1.34
CA ILE A 35 18.45 -11.54 -2.13
C ILE A 35 18.89 -10.06 -2.07
N ARG A 36 19.96 -9.75 -1.34
CA ARG A 36 20.41 -8.35 -1.08
C ARG A 36 20.60 -7.49 -2.32
N THR A 37 20.95 -8.08 -3.45
CA THR A 37 21.19 -7.34 -4.71
C THR A 37 19.90 -6.97 -5.45
N THR A 38 18.80 -7.70 -5.24
CA THR A 38 17.53 -7.46 -5.95
C THR A 38 16.43 -6.96 -5.03
N GLY A 39 16.54 -7.21 -3.71
CA GLY A 39 15.49 -6.93 -2.74
C GLY A 39 14.33 -7.93 -2.77
N LEU A 40 14.37 -8.93 -3.65
CA LEU A 40 13.31 -9.93 -3.80
C LEU A 40 13.48 -11.10 -2.83
N CYS A 41 12.39 -11.81 -2.54
CA CYS A 41 12.44 -13.04 -1.73
C CYS A 41 13.36 -14.10 -2.33
N ILE A 42 14.07 -14.81 -1.45
CA ILE A 42 14.78 -16.05 -1.82
C ILE A 42 13.72 -17.15 -2.02
N PRO A 43 13.69 -17.84 -3.17
CA PRO A 43 12.76 -18.95 -3.40
C PRO A 43 12.89 -20.05 -2.34
N ASN A 44 11.75 -20.65 -1.96
CA ASN A 44 11.66 -21.78 -1.03
C ASN A 44 12.19 -21.51 0.40
N GLN A 45 12.28 -20.25 0.83
CA GLN A 45 12.57 -19.90 2.23
C GLN A 45 11.29 -19.73 3.04
N ILE A 46 11.39 -19.94 4.35
CA ILE A 46 10.28 -19.74 5.28
C ILE A 46 10.12 -18.22 5.52
N PRO A 47 8.93 -17.64 5.24
CA PRO A 47 8.65 -16.24 5.54
C PRO A 47 8.36 -16.03 7.04
N CYS A 48 8.10 -14.80 7.43
CA CYS A 48 7.62 -14.43 8.75
C CYS A 48 6.33 -15.19 9.11
N SER A 49 6.10 -15.42 10.42
CA SER A 49 4.95 -16.21 10.89
C SER A 49 3.59 -15.54 10.66
N ASN A 50 3.55 -14.21 10.58
CA ASN A 50 2.32 -13.44 10.37
C ASN A 50 2.54 -12.30 9.36
N ILE A 51 2.22 -12.55 8.09
CA ILE A 51 2.35 -11.57 7.01
C ILE A 51 1.49 -10.30 7.23
N ASN A 52 0.40 -10.41 7.98
CA ASN A 52 -0.51 -9.28 8.22
C ASN A 52 0.06 -8.24 9.19
N GLU A 53 1.19 -8.55 9.86
CA GLU A 53 1.89 -7.59 10.72
C GLU A 53 2.93 -6.75 9.94
N TYR A 54 3.18 -7.04 8.66
CA TYR A 54 4.25 -6.43 7.89
C TYR A 54 3.69 -5.52 6.78
N ILE A 55 4.32 -4.35 6.57
CA ILE A 55 4.08 -3.55 5.36
C ILE A 55 4.62 -4.28 4.13
N TYR A 56 5.83 -4.85 4.22
CA TYR A 56 6.54 -5.37 3.06
C TYR A 56 6.59 -6.90 3.03
N TRP A 57 6.28 -7.47 1.86
CA TRP A 57 6.45 -8.89 1.57
C TRP A 57 7.93 -9.22 1.40
N ASP A 58 8.56 -8.57 0.41
CA ASP A 58 10.01 -8.53 0.21
C ASP A 58 10.56 -7.15 0.60
N ASN A 59 11.65 -6.66 0.02
CA ASN A 59 12.22 -5.36 0.42
C ASN A 59 11.63 -4.16 -0.36
N ILE A 60 10.74 -4.39 -1.33
CA ILE A 60 10.20 -3.33 -2.20
C ILE A 60 8.69 -3.46 -2.48
N HIS A 61 8.12 -4.65 -2.37
CA HIS A 61 6.71 -4.91 -2.63
C HIS A 61 5.90 -4.96 -1.32
N PRO A 62 4.76 -4.24 -1.23
CA PRO A 62 3.89 -4.29 -0.08
C PRO A 62 3.14 -5.64 0.05
N THR A 63 2.73 -5.97 1.26
CA THR A 63 1.87 -7.12 1.56
C THR A 63 0.44 -6.87 1.07
N GLU A 64 -0.39 -7.92 1.06
CA GLU A 64 -1.80 -7.78 0.68
C GLU A 64 -2.55 -6.80 1.58
N ILE A 65 -2.29 -6.82 2.88
CA ILE A 65 -2.99 -5.97 3.84
C ILE A 65 -2.72 -4.49 3.61
N ASP A 66 -1.47 -4.12 3.30
CA ASP A 66 -1.09 -2.76 2.95
C ASP A 66 -1.67 -2.33 1.59
N ASN A 67 -1.62 -3.22 0.59
CA ASN A 67 -2.26 -2.98 -0.72
C ASN A 67 -3.77 -2.73 -0.59
N ARG A 68 -4.48 -3.53 0.22
CA ARG A 68 -5.93 -3.36 0.47
C ARG A 68 -6.21 -2.04 1.16
N ALA A 69 -5.40 -1.65 2.15
CA ALA A 69 -5.55 -0.36 2.83
C ALA A 69 -5.36 0.82 1.86
N THR A 70 -4.29 0.77 1.05
CA THR A 70 -4.01 1.80 0.04
C THR A 70 -5.10 1.87 -1.01
N ALA A 71 -5.57 0.74 -1.52
CA ALA A 71 -6.66 0.69 -2.49
C ALA A 71 -7.97 1.24 -1.91
N SER A 72 -8.32 0.87 -0.67
CA SER A 72 -9.52 1.38 -0.01
C SER A 72 -9.48 2.89 0.14
N ARG A 73 -8.34 3.44 0.58
CA ARG A 73 -8.17 4.90 0.74
C ARG A 73 -8.16 5.64 -0.59
N SER A 74 -7.59 5.05 -1.62
CA SER A 74 -7.64 5.60 -2.99
C SER A 74 -9.08 5.63 -3.53
N TYR A 75 -9.88 4.62 -3.18
CA TYR A 75 -11.25 4.46 -3.68
C TYR A 75 -12.27 5.36 -2.97
N THR A 76 -12.10 5.62 -1.67
CA THR A 76 -13.07 6.38 -0.88
C THR A 76 -12.56 7.67 -0.26
N ALA A 77 -11.27 8.00 -0.41
CA ALA A 77 -10.59 9.11 0.26
C ALA A 77 -10.94 9.20 1.76
N LEU A 78 -10.39 8.27 2.55
CA LEU A 78 -10.64 8.22 4.00
C LEU A 78 -10.28 9.56 4.67
N LEU A 79 -9.16 10.16 4.27
CA LEU A 79 -8.77 11.51 4.66
C LEU A 79 -8.84 12.46 3.44
N PRO A 80 -9.11 13.76 3.66
CA PRO A 80 -9.15 14.75 2.57
C PRO A 80 -7.85 14.83 1.75
N ALA A 81 -6.72 14.47 2.34
CA ALA A 81 -5.41 14.49 1.68
C ALA A 81 -5.14 13.26 0.79
N ASP A 82 -6.00 12.24 0.79
CA ASP A 82 -5.79 10.97 0.09
C ASP A 82 -5.94 11.11 -1.42
N ALA A 83 -6.86 11.96 -1.87
CA ALA A 83 -7.15 12.15 -3.28
C ALA A 83 -7.57 13.58 -3.61
N HIS A 84 -7.21 14.05 -4.81
CA HIS A 84 -7.62 15.38 -5.31
C HIS A 84 -7.80 15.36 -6.84
N PRO A 85 -8.87 15.95 -7.41
CA PRO A 85 -9.95 16.64 -6.71
C PRO A 85 -10.99 15.69 -6.12
N ALA A 86 -10.98 14.41 -6.47
CA ALA A 86 -11.99 13.42 -6.07
C ALA A 86 -11.36 12.04 -5.84
N ASP A 87 -11.92 11.20 -4.97
CA ASP A 87 -11.58 9.78 -4.94
C ASP A 87 -11.99 9.05 -6.24
N ILE A 88 -11.51 7.82 -6.40
CA ILE A 88 -11.79 7.01 -7.60
C ILE A 88 -13.29 6.72 -7.72
N ARG A 89 -14.01 6.48 -6.61
CA ARG A 89 -15.45 6.20 -6.64
C ARG A 89 -16.24 7.35 -7.25
N ARG A 90 -15.89 8.60 -6.93
CA ARG A 90 -16.53 9.80 -7.48
C ARG A 90 -16.01 10.15 -8.87
N LEU A 91 -14.77 9.82 -9.21
CA LEU A 91 -14.22 10.02 -10.55
C LEU A 91 -14.99 9.21 -11.61
N VAL A 92 -15.33 7.96 -11.32
CA VAL A 92 -15.99 7.06 -12.30
C VAL A 92 -17.48 7.33 -12.51
N GLN A 93 -18.05 8.30 -11.77
CA GLN A 93 -19.46 8.69 -11.84
C GLN A 93 -19.69 9.99 -12.61
N GLN A 94 -18.62 10.63 -13.07
CA GLN A 94 -18.63 11.94 -13.73
C GLN A 94 -18.74 11.84 -15.25
#